data_AF-A0AAQ3RHG2-F1
#
_entry.id   AF-A0AAQ3RHG2-F1
#
_cell.length_a   1.000
_cell.length_b   1.000
_cell.length_c   1.000
_cell.angle_alpha   90.00
_cell.angle_beta   90.00
_cell.angle_gamma   90.00
#
_symmetry.space_group_name_H-M   'P 1'
#
loop_
_entity.id
_entity.type
_entity.pdbx_description
1 polymer ?
#
loop_
_entity_poly.entity_id
_entity_poly.type
_entity_poly.pdbx_seq_one_letter_code
_entity_poly.pdbx_strand_id
1 'polypeptide(L)'
;MIATSLESRVSLSNKYRKTSSNIMKLENLNCTVIHKVNAHTMSKHYILSRKRFNRIVYNFPHVGFSHDENSIEMIKKQQYLVMGFLQNAKLMLEKDGEIHVTHKKDPPFLSEKLLI
;
A
#
# COMPACT_ATOMS: atom_id res chain seq x y z
N MET A 1 6.14 13.63 5.98
CA MET A 1 5.44 12.35 5.69
C MET A 1 6.03 11.74 4.43
N ILE A 2 5.96 10.41 4.25
CA ILE A 2 6.35 9.76 2.99
C ILE A 2 5.12 9.04 2.42
N ALA A 3 4.79 9.30 1.16
CA ALA A 3 3.73 8.60 0.43
C ALA A 3 4.36 7.74 -0.66
N THR A 4 3.95 6.48 -0.77
CA THR A 4 4.53 5.53 -1.72
C THR A 4 3.50 4.96 -2.67
N SER A 5 3.94 4.58 -3.87
CA SER A 5 3.12 3.85 -4.84
C SER A 5 3.93 2.79 -5.59
N LEU A 6 3.27 1.72 -6.00
CA LEU A 6 3.87 0.69 -6.84
C LEU A 6 4.07 1.17 -8.29
N GLU A 7 3.05 1.80 -8.87
CA GLU A 7 3.08 2.30 -10.24
C GLU A 7 3.95 3.57 -10.34
N SER A 8 4.48 3.84 -11.54
CA SER A 8 5.22 5.07 -11.82
C SER A 8 4.29 6.29 -11.84
N ARG A 9 4.84 7.50 -11.65
CA ARG A 9 4.08 8.75 -11.76
C ARG A 9 3.31 8.87 -13.07
N VAL A 10 3.96 8.49 -14.18
CA VAL A 10 3.37 8.53 -15.53
C VAL A 10 2.21 7.53 -15.63
N SER A 11 2.43 6.28 -15.20
CA SER A 11 1.40 5.25 -15.19
C SER A 11 0.17 5.67 -14.38
N LEU A 12 0.38 6.23 -13.18
CA LEU A 12 -0.70 6.73 -12.34
C LEU A 12 -1.45 7.91 -12.98
N SER A 13 -0.74 8.79 -13.67
CA SER A 13 -1.35 9.96 -14.34
C SER A 13 -2.22 9.55 -15.51
N ASN A 14 -1.83 8.49 -16.22
CA ASN A 14 -2.63 7.91 -17.30
C ASN A 14 -3.86 7.16 -16.78
N LYS A 15 -3.75 6.50 -15.62
CA LYS A 15 -4.83 5.67 -15.05
C LYS A 15 -5.87 6.47 -14.28
N TYR A 16 -5.45 7.52 -13.57
CA TYR A 16 -6.35 8.29 -12.72
C TYR A 16 -6.24 9.79 -12.99
N ARG A 17 -7.37 10.38 -13.40
CA ARG A 17 -7.49 11.81 -13.76
C ARG A 17 -7.00 12.77 -12.66
N LYS A 18 -7.11 12.39 -11.37
CA LYS A 18 -6.74 13.23 -10.23
C LYS A 18 -5.30 13.02 -9.71
N THR A 19 -4.50 12.15 -10.35
CA THR A 19 -3.14 11.84 -9.89
C THR A 19 -2.27 13.09 -9.74
N SER A 20 -2.12 13.90 -10.79
CA SER A 20 -1.23 15.07 -10.75
C SER A 20 -1.62 16.05 -9.65
N SER A 21 -2.92 16.34 -9.50
CA SER A 21 -3.41 17.23 -8.45
C SER A 21 -3.22 16.66 -7.04
N ASN A 22 -3.36 15.34 -6.85
CA ASN A 22 -3.17 14.71 -5.55
C ASN A 22 -1.69 14.67 -5.17
N ILE A 23 -0.79 14.36 -6.11
CA ILE A 23 0.66 14.40 -5.89
C ILE A 23 1.08 15.83 -5.52
N MET A 24 0.65 16.83 -6.29
CA MET A 24 0.97 18.24 -6.03
C MET A 24 0.48 18.67 -4.64
N LYS A 25 -0.72 18.26 -4.22
CA LYS A 25 -1.22 18.53 -2.85
C LYS A 25 -0.34 17.90 -1.78
N LEU A 26 0.11 16.65 -1.97
CA LEU A 26 1.01 15.98 -1.03
C LEU A 26 2.35 16.71 -0.94
N GLU A 27 2.95 17.05 -2.08
CA GLU A 27 4.23 17.77 -2.14
C GLU A 27 4.13 19.15 -1.48
N ASN A 28 3.05 19.90 -1.73
CA ASN A 28 2.78 21.19 -1.09
C ASN A 28 2.60 21.07 0.44
N LEU A 29 2.22 19.89 0.94
CA LEU A 29 2.16 19.57 2.37
C LEU A 29 3.49 19.00 2.90
N ASN A 30 4.60 19.21 2.18
CA ASN A 30 5.93 18.69 2.50
C ASN A 30 5.97 17.15 2.64
N CYS A 31 5.12 16.44 1.90
CA CYS A 31 5.19 14.99 1.79
C CYS A 31 6.18 14.60 0.69
N THR A 32 7.10 13.70 1.01
CA THR A 32 7.95 13.07 -0.01
C THR A 32 7.16 11.97 -0.71
N VAL A 33 6.98 12.10 -2.02
CA VAL A 33 6.28 11.09 -2.84
C VAL A 33 7.31 10.20 -3.54
N ILE A 34 7.23 8.89 -3.32
CA ILE A 34 8.15 7.90 -3.91
C ILE A 34 7.36 6.87 -4.71
N HIS A 35 7.74 6.70 -5.96
CA HIS A 35 7.11 5.72 -6.86
C HIS A 35 7.96 4.46 -6.98
N LYS A 36 7.38 3.39 -7.55
CA LYS A 36 8.04 2.08 -7.74
C LYS A 36 8.45 1.39 -6.43
N VAL A 37 7.65 1.56 -5.39
CA VAL A 37 7.84 0.87 -4.10
C VAL A 37 6.93 -0.35 -4.05
N ASN A 38 7.52 -1.54 -3.98
CA ASN A 38 6.79 -2.79 -3.81
C ASN A 38 6.63 -3.11 -2.32
N ALA A 39 5.39 -3.33 -1.86
CA ALA A 39 5.08 -3.63 -0.47
C ALA A 39 5.81 -4.88 0.09
N HIS A 40 6.15 -5.86 -0.76
CA HIS A 40 6.86 -7.08 -0.39
C HIS A 40 8.37 -6.90 -0.26
N THR A 41 8.91 -5.76 -0.70
CA THR A 41 10.36 -5.48 -0.68
C THR A 41 10.69 -4.09 -0.17
N MET A 42 9.71 -3.32 0.32
CA MET A 42 9.89 -1.92 0.69
C MET A 42 10.92 -1.72 1.82
N SER A 43 11.10 -2.72 2.69
CA SER A 43 12.16 -2.70 3.72
C SER A 43 13.58 -2.67 3.14
N LYS A 44 13.74 -3.12 1.89
CA LYS A 44 15.02 -3.13 1.15
C LYS A 44 15.15 -1.95 0.19
N HIS A 45 14.11 -1.14 0.03
CA HIS A 45 14.14 -0.01 -0.89
C HIS A 45 15.19 1.02 -0.43
N TYR A 46 16.10 1.43 -1.31
CA TYR A 46 17.30 2.20 -0.96
C TYR A 46 17.05 3.48 -0.13
N ILE A 47 15.91 4.16 -0.35
CA ILE A 47 15.51 5.34 0.44
C ILE A 47 14.88 4.92 1.78
N LEU A 48 14.04 3.89 1.77
CA LEU A 48 13.18 3.54 2.91
C LEU A 48 13.91 2.64 3.93
N SER A 49 14.86 1.82 3.48
CA SER A 49 15.63 0.91 4.34
C SER A 49 16.46 1.64 5.40
N ARG A 50 16.69 2.94 5.21
CA ARG A 50 17.41 3.84 6.13
C ARG A 50 16.46 4.65 7.03
N LYS A 51 15.18 4.32 7.04
CA LYS A 51 14.13 5.03 7.79
C LYS A 51 13.39 4.06 8.70
N ARG A 52 12.98 4.58 9.86
CA ARG A 52 12.05 3.93 10.78
C ARG A 52 10.84 4.83 10.98
N PHE A 53 9.68 4.24 11.23
CA PHE A 53 8.41 4.94 11.26
C PHE A 53 7.63 4.62 12.53
N ASN A 54 7.09 5.65 13.19
CA ASN A 54 6.12 5.45 14.29
C ASN A 54 4.78 4.93 13.79
N ARG A 55 4.43 5.21 12.53
CA ARG A 55 3.19 4.73 11.91
C ARG A 55 3.40 4.43 10.43
N ILE A 56 2.95 3.25 10.00
CA ILE A 56 2.89 2.86 8.59
C ILE A 56 1.44 2.52 8.25
N VAL A 57 0.90 3.15 7.22
CA VAL A 57 -0.51 2.97 6.80
C VAL A 57 -0.56 2.35 5.41
N TYR A 58 -1.33 1.27 5.26
CA TYR A 58 -1.71 0.75 3.94
C TYR A 58 -3.20 0.92 3.73
N ASN A 59 -3.54 1.92 2.92
CA ASN A 59 -4.93 2.28 2.68
C ASN A 59 -5.51 1.46 1.52
N PHE A 60 -6.38 0.50 1.83
CA PHE A 60 -7.08 -0.35 0.86
C PHE A 60 -6.16 -1.16 -0.07
N PRO A 61 -5.35 -2.09 0.47
CA PRO A 61 -4.55 -3.00 -0.35
C PRO A 61 -5.45 -3.75 -1.32
N HIS A 62 -5.05 -3.83 -2.59
CA HIS A 62 -5.82 -4.53 -3.62
C HIS A 62 -4.90 -5.17 -4.67
N VAL A 63 -5.12 -6.44 -5.01
CA VAL A 63 -4.29 -7.20 -5.98
C VAL A 63 -4.60 -6.91 -7.46
N GLY A 64 -5.66 -6.15 -7.73
CA GLY A 64 -6.08 -5.76 -9.09
C GLY A 64 -7.14 -6.69 -9.68
N PHE A 65 -7.85 -6.19 -10.70
CA PHE A 65 -9.00 -6.87 -11.32
C PHE A 65 -8.51 -7.81 -12.41
N SER A 66 -8.54 -9.12 -12.17
CA SER A 66 -8.27 -10.10 -13.23
C SER A 66 -9.36 -11.17 -13.33
N HIS A 67 -10.09 -11.45 -12.24
CA HIS A 67 -11.06 -12.53 -12.13
C HIS A 67 -12.15 -12.15 -11.13
N ASP A 68 -13.14 -13.03 -10.91
CA ASP A 68 -14.11 -12.92 -9.82
C ASP A 68 -13.37 -12.76 -8.47
N GLU A 69 -13.58 -11.62 -7.84
CA GLU A 69 -12.96 -11.22 -6.58
C GLU A 69 -13.36 -12.14 -5.41
N ASN A 70 -14.47 -12.88 -5.54
CA ASN A 70 -14.90 -13.87 -4.56
C ASN A 70 -14.20 -15.23 -4.71
N SER A 71 -13.40 -15.42 -5.75
CA SER A 71 -12.66 -16.66 -5.93
C SER A 71 -11.63 -16.85 -4.80
N ILE A 72 -11.47 -18.12 -4.39
CA ILE A 72 -10.48 -18.51 -3.38
C ILE A 72 -9.07 -18.04 -3.79
N GLU A 73 -8.78 -18.02 -5.09
CA GLU A 73 -7.49 -17.55 -5.61
C GLU A 73 -7.28 -16.05 -5.36
N MET A 74 -8.28 -15.21 -5.62
CA MET A 74 -8.18 -13.77 -5.35
C MET A 74 -8.05 -13.48 -3.85
N ILE A 75 -8.78 -14.21 -3.00
CA ILE A 75 -8.65 -14.11 -1.54
C ILE A 75 -7.22 -14.46 -1.11
N LYS A 76 -6.66 -15.57 -1.59
CA LYS A 76 -5.28 -15.98 -1.28
C LYS A 76 -4.26 -14.95 -1.76
N LYS A 77 -4.43 -14.39 -2.96
CA LYS A 77 -3.58 -13.32 -3.49
C LYS A 77 -3.66 -12.08 -2.61
N GLN A 78 -4.85 -11.68 -2.19
CA GLN A 78 -5.06 -10.54 -1.31
C GLN A 78 -4.42 -10.76 0.07
N GLN A 79 -4.60 -11.94 0.67
CA GLN A 79 -3.92 -12.31 1.92
C GLN A 79 -2.40 -12.29 1.76
N TYR A 80 -1.87 -12.85 0.67
CA TYR A 80 -0.44 -12.81 0.37
C TYR A 80 0.09 -11.38 0.26
N LEU A 81 -0.65 -10.48 -0.41
CA LEU A 81 -0.32 -9.07 -0.51
C LEU A 81 -0.20 -8.39 0.86
N VAL A 82 -1.21 -8.60 1.72
CA VAL A 82 -1.24 -7.98 3.05
C VAL A 82 -0.17 -8.58 3.95
N MET A 83 0.01 -9.91 3.95
CA MET A 83 1.06 -10.57 4.72
C MET A 83 2.45 -10.09 4.33
N GLY A 84 2.74 -10.00 3.02
CA GLY A 84 4.03 -9.50 2.54
C GLY A 84 4.29 -8.05 2.93
N PHE A 85 3.25 -7.21 2.90
CA PHE A 85 3.31 -5.86 3.43
C PHE A 85 3.62 -5.84 4.94
N LEU A 86 2.86 -6.57 5.76
CA LEU A 86 3.02 -6.60 7.21
C LEU A 86 4.43 -7.05 7.62
N GLN A 87 4.94 -8.10 6.98
CA GLN A 87 6.30 -8.60 7.21
C GLN A 87 7.35 -7.53 6.93
N ASN A 88 7.21 -6.77 5.84
CA ASN A 88 8.16 -5.70 5.51
C ASN A 88 7.98 -4.46 6.39
N ALA A 89 6.74 -4.06 6.67
CA ALA A 89 6.42 -2.90 7.48
C ALA A 89 6.98 -3.06 8.89
N LYS A 90 6.88 -4.26 9.47
CA LYS A 90 7.41 -4.57 10.81
C LYS A 90 8.92 -4.30 10.92
N LEU A 91 9.69 -4.56 9.86
CA LEU A 91 11.13 -4.31 9.84
C LEU A 91 11.48 -2.81 9.84
N MET A 92 10.51 -1.97 9.49
CA MET A 92 10.65 -0.52 9.33
C MET A 92 9.97 0.27 10.45
N LEU A 93 9.37 -0.38 11.45
CA LEU A 93 8.75 0.31 12.58
C LEU A 93 9.80 0.80 13.56
N GLU A 94 9.56 1.96 14.17
CA GLU A 94 10.27 2.38 15.39
C GLU A 94 9.80 1.55 16.61
N LYS A 95 10.52 1.65 17.74
CA LYS A 95 10.00 1.13 19.01
C LYS A 95 8.60 1.71 19.26
N ASP A 96 7.66 0.84 19.66
CA ASP A 96 6.25 1.16 19.90
C ASP A 96 5.49 1.71 18.67
N GLY A 97 6.03 1.50 17.47
CA GLY A 97 5.38 1.89 16.22
C GLY A 97 4.19 1.00 15.85
N GLU A 98 3.29 1.55 15.04
CA GLU A 98 2.03 0.89 14.67
C GLU A 98 1.92 0.68 13.15
N ILE A 99 1.29 -0.43 12.76
CA ILE A 99 0.88 -0.67 11.37
C ILE A 99 -0.64 -0.63 11.30
N HIS A 100 -1.16 0.19 10.38
CA HIS A 100 -2.58 0.37 10.16
C HIS A 100 -2.92 -0.10 8.75
N VAL A 101 -3.84 -1.06 8.64
CA VAL A 101 -4.36 -1.54 7.35
C VAL A 101 -5.86 -1.29 7.33
N THR A 102 -6.34 -0.57 6.32
CA THR A 102 -7.77 -0.35 6.12
C THR A 102 -8.26 -1.18 4.94
N HIS A 103 -9.39 -1.87 5.11
CA HIS A 103 -10.05 -2.64 4.07
C HIS A 103 -11.37 -1.96 3.69
N LYS A 104 -11.68 -1.95 2.40
CA LYS A 104 -12.96 -1.45 1.89
C LYS A 104 -14.02 -2.49 2.23
N LYS A 105 -15.17 -2.07 2.77
CA LYS A 105 -16.26 -2.96 3.20
C LYS A 105 -17.41 -3.07 2.19
N ASP A 106 -17.30 -2.39 1.05
CA ASP A 106 -18.33 -2.43 0.02
C ASP A 106 -18.24 -3.77 -0.76
N PRO A 107 -19.36 -4.33 -1.25
CA PRO A 107 -19.33 -5.51 -2.12
C PRO A 107 -18.38 -5.29 -3.32
N PRO A 108 -17.61 -6.32 -3.72
CA PRO A 108 -17.63 -7.72 -3.26
C PRO A 108 -16.71 -8.02 -2.05
N PHE A 109 -16.14 -7.00 -1.41
CA PHE A 109 -15.17 -7.12 -0.32
C PHE A 109 -15.85 -7.42 1.04
N LEU A 110 -16.46 -8.60 1.17
CA LEU A 110 -17.08 -9.04 2.42
C LEU A 110 -16.00 -9.31 3.48
N SER A 111 -16.12 -8.61 4.61
CA SER A 111 -15.11 -8.50 5.68
C SER A 111 -14.71 -9.81 6.37
N GLU A 112 -15.49 -10.88 6.21
CA GLU A 112 -15.28 -12.13 6.93
C GLU A 112 -14.29 -13.08 6.27
N LYS A 113 -13.93 -12.86 4.98
CA LYS A 113 -13.03 -13.75 4.24
C LYS A 113 -11.55 -13.37 4.33
N LEU A 114 -11.23 -12.25 4.98
CA LEU A 114 -9.87 -11.72 5.16
C LEU A 114 -9.43 -11.81 6.63
N LEU A 115 -9.64 -12.98 7.25
CA LEU A 115 -8.90 -13.31 8.46
C LEU A 115 -7.43 -13.45 8.06
N ILE A 116 -6.61 -12.50 8.51
CA ILE A 116 -5.14 -12.45 8.38
C ILE A 116 -4.55 -13.04 9.65
#